data_AF-A0A918V2B2-F1
#
_entry.id   AF-A0A918V2B2-F1
#
_cell.length_a   1.000
_cell.length_b   1.000
_cell.length_c   1.000
_cell.angle_alpha   90.00
_cell.angle_beta   90.00
_cell.angle_gamma   90.00
#
_symmetry.space_group_name_H-M   'P 1'
#
loop_
_entity.id
_entity.type
_entity.pdbx_description
1 polymer ?
#
loop_
_entity_poly.entity_id
_entity_poly.type
_entity_poly.pdbx_seq_one_letter_code
_entity_poly.pdbx_strand_id
1 'polypeptide(L)'
;MLHEVCACRAWSRGLLARRPFPGPDALLAASDAAVAELTARELAEALAGHPPIGRPEPGDPVSAREQRAMAGATAALRAEMHTLNQAYQERFGHVFLICATGLTAERLRDAIRLRVKNPPEREREIVRTELGRINRLRLTRLLDNPRPHTYADDAAERERMSTETTASVSTHVLDTGVGRPAAGVPVRLSARAGPGDDAPWTVLGDFATDTDGRCADLPPLPEGTAHARLEFRTGPHREGGGGAFFPEVAVVFAVVPGEHFHVPLLLGPFGYSVYRGS
;
A
#
# COMPACT_ATOMS: atom_id res chain seq x y z
N MET A 1 10.81 0.30 -8.39
CA MET A 1 11.43 -0.22 -7.15
C MET A 1 12.17 0.84 -6.34
N LEU A 2 13.29 1.43 -6.79
CA LEU A 2 14.05 2.39 -5.96
C LEU A 2 13.28 3.69 -5.62
N HIS A 3 12.33 4.11 -6.44
CA HIS A 3 11.46 5.26 -6.15
C HIS A 3 10.62 5.09 -4.86
N GLU A 4 10.27 3.85 -4.50
CA GLU A 4 9.56 3.53 -3.25
C GLU A 4 10.47 3.68 -2.02
N VAL A 5 11.79 3.62 -2.22
CA VAL A 5 12.77 3.87 -1.17
C VAL A 5 12.94 5.38 -0.97
N CYS A 6 13.19 6.12 -2.05
CA CYS A 6 13.37 7.56 -2.01
C CYS A 6 12.93 8.17 -3.34
N ALA A 7 12.08 9.20 -3.28
CA ALA A 7 11.57 9.92 -4.45
C ALA A 7 12.68 10.66 -5.23
N CYS A 8 13.84 10.92 -4.60
CA CYS A 8 14.94 11.63 -5.22
C CYS A 8 15.61 10.82 -6.34
N ARG A 9 15.52 11.34 -7.58
CA ARG A 9 16.14 10.69 -8.75
C ARG A 9 17.67 10.73 -8.70
N ALA A 10 18.26 11.76 -8.10
CA ALA A 10 19.71 11.86 -7.95
C ALA A 10 20.27 10.74 -7.06
N TRP A 11 19.61 10.46 -5.92
CA TRP A 11 19.95 9.33 -5.06
C TRP A 11 19.88 8.00 -5.82
N SER A 12 18.79 7.75 -6.55
CA SER A 12 18.61 6.51 -7.32
C SER A 12 19.71 6.32 -8.38
N ARG A 13 20.05 7.37 -9.13
CA ARG A 13 21.15 7.33 -10.11
C ARG A 13 22.50 7.09 -9.45
N GLY A 14 22.78 7.78 -8.34
CA GLY A 14 24.01 7.60 -7.57
C GLY A 14 24.15 6.16 -7.09
N LEU A 15 23.09 5.58 -6.54
CA LEU A 15 23.10 4.19 -6.09
C LEU A 15 23.36 3.24 -7.27
N LEU A 16 22.60 3.36 -8.37
CA LEU A 16 22.70 2.46 -9.52
C LEU A 16 24.06 2.52 -10.24
N ALA A 17 24.77 3.65 -10.17
CA ALA A 17 26.11 3.81 -10.73
C ALA A 17 27.19 3.00 -9.98
N ARG A 18 26.90 2.52 -8.77
CA ARG A 18 27.82 1.73 -7.93
C ARG A 18 27.66 0.22 -8.06
N ARG A 19 26.82 -0.24 -9.00
CA ARG A 19 26.64 -1.65 -9.30
C ARG A 19 27.90 -2.24 -9.95
N PRO A 20 28.15 -3.56 -9.80
CA PRO A 20 27.36 -4.53 -9.03
C PRO A 20 27.63 -4.47 -7.52
N PHE A 21 26.67 -4.91 -6.71
CA PHE A 21 26.83 -5.00 -5.25
C PHE A 21 27.16 -6.44 -4.84
N PRO A 22 28.26 -6.68 -4.09
CA PRO A 22 28.65 -8.01 -3.65
C PRO A 22 27.72 -8.62 -2.57
N GLY A 23 26.85 -7.82 -1.96
CA GLY A 23 25.87 -8.29 -0.98
C GLY A 23 25.03 -7.15 -0.38
N PRO A 24 24.04 -7.48 0.49
CA PRO A 24 23.16 -6.51 1.13
C PRO A 24 23.87 -5.37 1.83
N ASP A 25 24.91 -5.64 2.60
CA ASP A 25 25.65 -4.61 3.35
C ASP A 25 26.33 -3.59 2.42
N ALA A 26 26.87 -4.07 1.29
CA ALA A 26 27.48 -3.19 0.29
C ALA A 26 26.43 -2.32 -0.42
N LEU A 27 25.23 -2.84 -0.68
CA LEU A 27 24.11 -2.06 -1.21
C LEU A 27 23.70 -0.96 -0.20
N LEU A 28 23.56 -1.31 1.07
CA LEU A 28 23.15 -0.35 2.10
C LEU A 28 24.22 0.73 2.33
N ALA A 29 25.51 0.36 2.35
CA ALA A 29 26.62 1.32 2.42
C ALA A 29 26.66 2.24 1.19
N ALA A 30 26.42 1.71 -0.01
CA ALA A 30 26.31 2.51 -1.23
C ALA A 30 25.10 3.46 -1.20
N SER A 31 23.99 3.03 -0.60
CA SER A 31 22.82 3.89 -0.38
C SER A 31 23.14 5.04 0.56
N ASP A 32 23.85 4.78 1.66
CA ASP A 32 24.27 5.81 2.61
C ASP A 32 25.23 6.82 1.95
N ALA A 33 26.19 6.34 1.14
CA ALA A 33 27.08 7.20 0.36
C ALA A 33 26.33 8.06 -0.67
N ALA A 34 25.34 7.49 -1.36
CA ALA A 34 24.51 8.23 -2.31
C ALA A 34 23.66 9.32 -1.62
N VAL A 35 23.21 9.09 -0.38
CA VAL A 35 22.54 10.12 0.44
C VAL A 35 23.53 11.21 0.89
N ALA A 36 24.77 10.82 1.24
CA ALA A 36 25.82 11.73 1.65
C ALA A 36 26.19 12.75 0.56
N GLU A 37 26.17 12.32 -0.70
CA GLU A 37 26.53 13.14 -1.86
C GLU A 37 25.41 14.06 -2.35
N LEU A 38 24.18 13.93 -1.82
CA LEU A 38 23.08 14.79 -2.23
C LEU A 38 23.40 16.26 -1.93
N THR A 39 23.24 17.09 -2.96
CA THR A 39 23.26 18.54 -2.81
C THR A 39 22.08 19.01 -1.96
N ALA A 40 22.12 20.24 -1.45
CA ALA A 40 21.01 20.80 -0.66
C ALA A 40 19.68 20.79 -1.44
N ARG A 41 19.72 21.04 -2.75
CA ARG A 41 18.54 21.02 -3.63
C ARG A 41 17.97 19.60 -3.78
N GLU A 42 18.83 18.62 -3.99
CA GLU A 42 18.40 17.22 -4.16
C GLU A 42 17.92 16.60 -2.84
N LEU A 43 18.49 17.02 -1.72
CA LEU A 43 17.98 16.67 -0.40
C LEU A 43 16.58 17.27 -0.18
N ALA A 44 16.34 18.52 -0.58
CA ALA A 44 15.00 19.12 -0.52
C ALA A 44 13.99 18.36 -1.41
N GLU A 45 14.40 17.94 -2.61
CA GLU A 45 13.59 17.07 -3.49
C GLU A 45 13.27 15.73 -2.82
N ALA A 46 14.23 15.11 -2.14
CA ALA A 46 14.00 13.89 -1.37
C ALA A 46 12.94 14.12 -0.29
N LEU A 47 13.04 15.22 0.45
CA LEU A 47 12.13 15.57 1.55
C LEU A 47 10.70 15.90 1.09
N ALA A 48 10.55 16.47 -0.10
CA ALA A 48 9.23 16.77 -0.66
C ALA A 48 8.39 15.50 -0.90
N GLY A 49 9.03 14.34 -1.06
CA GLY A 49 8.36 13.04 -1.17
C GLY A 49 8.02 12.39 0.17
N HIS A 50 8.18 13.08 1.31
CA HIS A 50 7.84 12.54 2.63
C HIS A 50 6.60 13.22 3.24
N PRO A 51 5.60 12.44 3.70
CA PRO A 51 4.45 13.01 4.39
C PRO A 51 4.81 13.50 5.80
N PRO A 52 4.13 14.55 6.33
CA PRO A 52 4.37 15.06 7.68
C PRO A 52 4.08 14.03 8.77
N ILE A 53 4.86 14.04 9.87
CA ILE A 53 4.65 13.17 11.02
C ILE A 53 3.31 13.48 11.72
N GLY A 54 2.49 12.44 11.90
CA GLY A 54 1.14 12.54 12.47
C GLY A 54 0.05 12.73 11.41
N ARG A 55 0.42 12.78 10.13
CA ARG A 55 -0.49 12.78 8.97
C ARG A 55 0.04 11.76 7.94
N PRO A 56 -0.13 10.46 8.19
CA PRO A 56 0.24 9.45 7.20
C PRO A 56 -0.54 9.68 5.91
N GLU A 57 0.05 9.30 4.79
CA GLU A 57 -0.65 9.34 3.50
C GLU A 57 -1.82 8.36 3.53
N PRO A 58 -3.07 8.81 3.27
CA PRO A 58 -4.23 7.93 3.26
C PRO A 58 -4.02 6.81 2.24
N GLY A 59 -4.17 5.55 2.68
CA GLY A 59 -3.98 4.39 1.80
C GLY A 59 -2.54 3.95 1.60
N ASP A 60 -1.54 4.64 2.18
CA ASP A 60 -0.14 4.18 2.14
C ASP A 60 0.23 3.39 3.43
N PRO A 61 0.27 2.05 3.39
CA PRO A 61 0.65 1.23 4.53
C PRO A 61 2.11 1.39 4.95
N VAL A 62 3.00 1.87 4.06
CA VAL A 62 4.40 2.16 4.38
C VAL A 62 4.47 3.42 5.23
N SER A 63 3.83 4.51 4.79
CA SER A 63 3.70 5.75 5.58
C SER A 63 3.02 5.51 6.93
N ALA A 64 1.91 4.77 6.97
CA ALA A 64 1.22 4.44 8.21
C ALA A 64 2.08 3.62 9.20
N ARG A 65 2.86 2.65 8.70
CA ARG A 65 3.76 1.83 9.53
C ARG A 65 4.96 2.63 10.00
N GLU A 66 5.53 3.48 9.15
CA GLU A 66 6.66 4.34 9.51
C GLU A 66 6.27 5.37 10.57
N GLN A 67 5.01 5.82 10.60
CA GLN A 67 4.49 6.77 11.59
C GLN A 67 3.72 6.11 12.75
N ARG A 68 3.86 4.79 12.96
CA ARG A 68 3.09 4.02 13.97
C ARG A 68 3.18 4.60 15.39
N ALA A 69 4.28 5.24 15.72
CA ALA A 69 4.49 5.93 16.99
C ALA A 69 3.36 6.92 17.33
N MET A 70 2.73 7.55 16.32
CA MET A 70 1.67 8.54 16.50
C MET A 70 0.25 7.95 16.56
N ALA A 71 0.07 6.66 16.25
CA ALA A 71 -1.25 6.03 16.17
C ALA A 71 -2.00 6.04 17.51
N GLY A 72 -1.29 5.89 18.64
CA GLY A 72 -1.83 5.89 20.00
C GLY A 72 -1.75 7.24 20.73
N ALA A 73 -1.27 8.30 20.09
CA ALA A 73 -1.06 9.59 20.75
C ALA A 73 -2.37 10.22 21.24
N THR A 74 -2.34 10.94 22.36
CA THR A 74 -3.51 11.69 22.84
C THR A 74 -3.85 12.85 21.90
N ALA A 75 -5.09 13.36 21.97
CA ALA A 75 -5.49 14.54 21.21
C ALA A 75 -4.60 15.76 21.50
N ALA A 76 -4.24 15.96 22.77
CA ALA A 76 -3.33 17.02 23.19
C ALA A 76 -1.93 16.86 22.57
N LEU A 77 -1.36 15.65 22.58
CA LEU A 77 -0.04 15.40 21.97
C LEU A 77 -0.07 15.56 20.45
N ARG A 78 -1.16 15.15 19.77
CA ARG A 78 -1.33 15.37 18.33
C ARG A 78 -1.41 16.86 17.98
N ALA A 79 -2.18 17.64 18.75
CA ALA A 79 -2.26 19.08 18.57
C ALA A 79 -0.89 19.74 18.77
N GLU A 80 -0.16 19.34 19.80
CA GLU A 80 1.19 19.84 20.07
C GLU A 80 2.17 19.50 18.93
N MET A 81 2.16 18.25 18.46
CA MET A 81 2.97 17.82 17.32
C MET A 81 2.61 18.60 16.05
N HIS A 82 1.34 18.95 15.85
CA HIS A 82 0.94 19.76 14.71
C HIS A 82 1.58 21.16 14.76
N THR A 83 1.50 21.84 15.90
CA THR A 83 2.14 23.15 16.10
C THR A 83 3.66 23.06 15.92
N LEU A 84 4.31 22.04 16.46
CA LEU A 84 5.75 21.85 16.33
C LEU A 84 6.17 21.57 14.87
N ASN A 85 5.40 20.78 14.13
CA ASN A 85 5.64 20.52 12.71
C ASN A 85 5.51 21.80 11.88
N GLN A 86 4.51 22.64 12.15
CA GLN A 86 4.33 23.93 11.48
C GLN A 86 5.53 24.85 11.73
N ALA A 87 5.90 25.05 12.99
CA ALA A 87 7.06 25.88 13.34
C ALA A 87 8.38 25.36 12.72
N TYR A 88 8.54 24.04 12.64
CA TYR A 88 9.69 23.42 11.99
C TYR A 88 9.69 23.69 10.48
N GLN A 89 8.55 23.51 9.80
CA GLN A 89 8.42 23.75 8.36
C GLN A 89 8.63 25.23 8.01
N GLU A 90 8.07 26.15 8.80
CA GLU A 90 8.26 27.59 8.62
C GLU A 90 9.75 27.98 8.73
N ARG A 91 10.48 27.36 9.66
CA ARG A 91 11.90 27.67 9.88
C ARG A 91 12.82 27.07 8.83
N PHE A 92 12.61 25.82 8.44
CA PHE A 92 13.56 25.08 7.59
C PHE A 92 13.09 24.88 6.14
N GLY A 93 11.84 25.21 5.83
CA GLY A 93 11.27 25.09 4.48
C GLY A 93 10.99 23.66 4.03
N HIS A 94 11.03 22.68 4.95
CA HIS A 94 10.75 21.28 4.65
C HIS A 94 10.13 20.56 5.86
N VAL A 95 9.53 19.38 5.61
CA VAL A 95 8.92 18.55 6.65
C VAL A 95 9.93 18.11 7.72
N PHE A 96 9.46 17.89 8.94
CA PHE A 96 10.25 17.25 9.98
C PHE A 96 10.47 15.78 9.64
N LEU A 97 11.70 15.42 9.29
CA LEU A 97 12.06 14.05 8.95
C LEU A 97 12.76 13.37 10.13
N ILE A 98 12.27 12.20 10.52
CA ILE A 98 12.91 11.33 11.51
C ILE A 98 12.58 9.87 11.22
N CYS A 99 13.54 8.97 11.39
CA CYS A 99 13.30 7.54 11.37
C CYS A 99 12.51 7.14 12.62
N ALA A 100 11.18 7.12 12.52
CA ALA A 100 10.26 6.90 13.64
C ALA A 100 10.18 5.44 14.13
N THR A 101 10.84 4.50 13.44
CA THR A 101 10.88 3.08 13.83
C THR A 101 11.46 2.93 15.25
N GLY A 102 10.69 2.32 16.15
CA GLY A 102 11.10 2.10 17.55
C GLY A 102 10.98 3.31 18.49
N LEU A 103 10.47 4.45 18.00
CA LEU A 103 10.23 5.63 18.83
C LEU A 103 8.80 5.67 19.39
N THR A 104 8.63 6.29 20.55
CA THR A 104 7.31 6.66 21.09
C THR A 104 6.91 8.06 20.58
N ALA A 105 5.62 8.40 20.68
CA ALA A 105 5.14 9.73 20.33
C ALA A 105 5.83 10.85 21.13
N GLU A 106 6.11 10.62 22.42
CA GLU A 106 6.79 11.57 23.28
C GLU A 106 8.24 11.78 22.85
N ARG A 107 8.94 10.70 22.46
CA ARG A 107 10.30 10.81 21.93
C ARG A 107 10.34 11.57 20.60
N LEU A 108 9.33 11.40 19.74
CA LEU A 108 9.19 12.20 18.51
C LEU A 108 9.00 13.68 18.82
N ARG A 109 8.11 14.00 19.78
CA ARG A 109 7.88 15.36 20.26
C ARG A 109 9.15 15.99 20.82
N ASP A 110 9.87 15.26 21.67
CA ASP A 110 11.09 15.77 22.29
C ASP A 110 12.20 15.99 21.24
N ALA A 111 12.26 15.12 20.23
CA ALA A 111 13.19 15.27 19.10
C ALA A 111 12.88 16.55 18.28
N ILE A 112 11.63 16.81 17.90
CA ILE A 112 11.30 18.03 17.14
C ILE A 112 11.50 19.30 17.98
N ARG A 113 11.19 19.27 19.29
CA ARG A 113 11.44 20.38 20.22
C ARG A 113 12.92 20.73 20.35
N LEU A 114 13.80 19.74 20.32
CA LEU A 114 15.23 19.95 20.33
C LEU A 114 15.72 20.48 18.97
N ARG A 115 15.29 19.83 17.88
CA ARG A 115 15.77 20.08 16.52
C ARG A 115 15.29 21.40 15.92
N VAL A 116 14.10 21.86 16.29
CA VAL A 116 13.59 23.17 15.84
C VAL A 116 14.49 24.34 16.24
N LYS A 117 15.38 24.15 17.23
CA LYS A 117 16.32 25.17 17.71
C LYS A 117 17.66 25.16 16.97
N ASN A 118 17.95 24.12 16.17
CA ASN A 118 19.24 23.94 15.52
C ASN A 118 19.53 25.01 14.46
N PRO A 119 20.82 25.33 14.23
CA PRO A 119 21.22 26.02 13.00
C PRO A 119 20.82 25.21 11.74
N PRO A 120 20.39 25.86 10.64
CA PRO A 120 19.94 25.16 9.43
C PRO A 120 20.94 24.14 8.87
N GLU A 121 22.24 24.45 8.93
CA GLU A 121 23.31 23.58 8.44
C GLU A 121 23.41 22.30 9.27
N ARG A 122 23.29 22.43 10.60
CA ARG A 122 23.29 21.28 11.52
C ARG A 122 22.05 20.42 11.31
N GLU A 123 20.89 21.06 11.14
CA GLU A 123 19.65 20.33 10.91
C GLU A 123 19.67 19.56 9.59
N ARG A 124 20.27 20.15 8.55
CA ARG A 124 20.46 19.47 7.26
C ARG A 124 21.26 18.17 7.38
N GLU A 125 22.33 18.16 8.18
CA GLU A 125 23.13 16.94 8.41
C GLU A 125 22.34 15.88 9.21
N ILE A 126 21.54 16.32 10.19
CA ILE A 126 20.65 15.42 10.93
C ILE A 126 19.62 14.80 9.99
N VAL A 127 18.95 15.61 9.18
CA VAL A 127 17.95 15.18 8.21
C VAL A 127 18.53 14.19 7.20
N ARG A 128 19.74 14.44 6.70
CA ARG A 128 20.46 13.50 5.82
C ARG A 128 20.70 12.15 6.50
N THR A 129 21.09 12.17 7.78
CA THR A 129 21.27 10.94 8.57
C THR A 129 19.96 10.19 8.76
N GLU A 130 18.86 10.89 9.05
CA GLU A 130 17.53 10.29 9.18
C GLU A 130 17.02 9.70 7.86
N LEU A 131 17.24 10.40 6.73
CA LEU A 131 16.92 9.89 5.40
C LEU A 131 17.69 8.61 5.08
N GLY A 132 18.98 8.55 5.40
CA GLY A 132 19.78 7.32 5.26
C GLY A 132 19.19 6.15 6.04
N ARG A 133 18.81 6.35 7.31
CA ARG A 133 18.16 5.32 8.13
C ARG A 133 16.83 4.84 7.54
N ILE A 134 16.01 5.74 7.03
CA ILE A 134 14.74 5.40 6.38
C ILE A 134 15.00 4.59 5.10
N ASN A 135 15.93 5.04 4.26
CA ASN A 135 16.31 4.35 3.03
C ASN A 135 16.83 2.94 3.32
N ARG A 136 17.66 2.76 4.37
CA ARG A 136 18.12 1.44 4.81
C ARG A 136 16.96 0.52 5.18
N LEU A 137 16.04 0.99 6.02
CA LEU A 137 14.85 0.19 6.40
C LEU A 137 14.02 -0.23 5.19
N ARG A 138 13.81 0.69 4.24
CA ARG A 138 13.04 0.42 3.02
C ARG A 138 13.77 -0.55 2.09
N LEU A 139 15.09 -0.40 1.91
CA LEU A 139 15.92 -1.32 1.12
C LEU A 139 15.98 -2.72 1.74
N THR A 140 16.21 -2.83 3.05
CA THR A 140 16.20 -4.12 3.74
C THR A 140 14.88 -4.84 3.54
N ARG A 141 13.74 -4.14 3.65
CA ARG A 141 12.42 -4.73 3.35
C ARG A 141 12.28 -5.21 1.90
N LEU A 142 12.83 -4.47 0.93
CA LEU A 142 12.83 -4.89 -0.47
C LEU A 142 13.71 -6.13 -0.70
N LEU A 143 14.80 -6.28 0.06
CA LEU A 143 15.66 -7.46 0.00
C LEU A 143 15.05 -8.68 0.70
N ASP A 144 14.37 -8.47 1.83
CA ASP A 144 13.73 -9.53 2.62
C ASP A 144 12.42 -10.01 1.99
N ASN A 145 11.78 -9.14 1.22
CA ASN A 145 10.57 -9.44 0.46
C ASN A 145 10.77 -9.06 -1.01
N PRO A 146 11.72 -9.72 -1.72
CA PRO A 146 12.01 -9.40 -3.10
C PRO A 146 10.77 -9.75 -3.91
N ARG A 147 10.23 -8.77 -4.65
CA ARG A 147 9.23 -9.08 -5.67
C ARG A 147 9.85 -10.13 -6.60
N PRO A 148 9.12 -11.18 -7.00
CA PRO A 148 9.69 -12.24 -7.82
C PRO A 148 10.28 -11.66 -9.10
N HIS A 149 11.61 -11.65 -9.19
CA HIS A 149 12.37 -11.33 -10.40
C HIS A 149 12.60 -12.62 -11.17
N THR A 150 11.97 -12.77 -12.34
CA THR A 150 12.33 -13.80 -13.32
C THR A 150 12.88 -13.12 -14.58
N TYR A 151 13.87 -13.75 -15.20
CA TYR A 151 14.68 -13.29 -16.35
C TYR A 151 13.90 -13.01 -17.67
N ALA A 152 12.59 -12.72 -17.61
CA ALA A 152 11.71 -12.46 -18.76
C ALA A 152 11.49 -10.94 -19.03
N ASP A 153 12.38 -10.08 -18.51
CA ASP A 153 12.06 -8.67 -18.25
C ASP A 153 11.83 -7.79 -19.49
N ASP A 154 12.43 -8.06 -20.65
CA ASP A 154 12.28 -7.19 -21.84
C ASP A 154 10.97 -7.41 -22.63
N ALA A 155 10.43 -8.62 -22.61
CA ALA A 155 9.12 -8.92 -23.22
C ALA A 155 7.98 -8.54 -22.26
N ALA A 156 8.19 -8.75 -20.96
CA ALA A 156 7.24 -8.41 -19.92
C ALA A 156 7.20 -6.91 -19.61
N GLU A 157 8.15 -6.07 -20.03
CA GLU A 157 8.02 -4.60 -19.90
C GLU A 157 7.00 -4.03 -20.90
N ARG A 158 6.83 -4.67 -22.07
CA ARG A 158 5.74 -4.38 -23.01
C ARG A 158 4.39 -4.86 -22.48
N GLU A 159 4.37 -5.92 -21.67
CA GLU A 159 3.18 -6.47 -21.02
C GLU A 159 2.88 -5.82 -19.65
N ARG A 160 3.87 -5.22 -18.98
CA ARG A 160 3.70 -4.51 -17.70
C ARG A 160 3.19 -3.09 -17.87
N MET A 161 3.53 -2.45 -18.99
CA MET A 161 2.86 -1.23 -19.42
C MET A 161 1.36 -1.45 -19.66
N SER A 162 0.94 -2.68 -20.03
CA SER A 162 -0.47 -3.06 -20.07
C SER A 162 -1.07 -3.41 -18.70
N THR A 163 -0.30 -3.92 -17.73
CA THR A 163 -0.82 -4.26 -16.38
C THR A 163 -0.90 -3.08 -15.39
N GLU A 164 -0.14 -1.99 -15.56
CA GLU A 164 -0.35 -0.78 -14.74
C GLU A 164 -1.72 -0.12 -15.01
N THR A 165 -2.37 -0.47 -16.12
CA THR A 165 -3.76 -0.12 -16.46
C THR A 165 -4.78 -1.13 -15.90
N THR A 166 -4.36 -2.30 -15.41
CA THR A 166 -5.28 -3.37 -15.00
C THR A 166 -5.75 -3.22 -13.56
N ALA A 167 -7.07 -3.28 -13.37
CA ALA A 167 -7.69 -3.20 -12.06
C ALA A 167 -7.57 -4.54 -11.30
N SER A 168 -7.61 -4.48 -9.96
CA SER A 168 -7.58 -5.67 -9.10
C SER A 168 -8.86 -5.80 -8.28
N VAL A 169 -9.24 -7.03 -7.93
CA VAL A 169 -10.47 -7.33 -7.17
C VAL A 169 -10.11 -8.18 -5.96
N SER A 170 -10.69 -7.88 -4.81
CA SER A 170 -10.68 -8.77 -3.65
C SER A 170 -12.10 -8.91 -3.09
N THR A 171 -12.37 -10.00 -2.37
CA THR A 171 -13.67 -10.19 -1.73
C THR A 171 -13.54 -10.85 -0.35
N HIS A 172 -14.61 -10.72 0.41
CA HIS A 172 -14.78 -11.31 1.74
C HIS A 172 -16.26 -11.63 1.93
N VAL A 173 -16.57 -12.82 2.41
CA VAL A 173 -17.94 -13.26 2.69
C VAL A 173 -18.11 -13.44 4.19
N LEU A 174 -19.08 -12.72 4.77
CA LEU A 174 -19.43 -12.81 6.18
C LEU A 174 -20.87 -13.30 6.32
N ASP A 175 -21.08 -14.41 7.04
CA ASP A 175 -22.42 -14.83 7.45
C ASP A 175 -22.84 -14.01 8.67
N THR A 176 -23.78 -13.10 8.46
CA THR A 176 -24.33 -12.21 9.49
C THR A 176 -25.40 -12.87 10.34
N GLY A 177 -25.96 -14.00 9.91
CA GLY A 177 -26.90 -14.79 10.70
C GLY A 177 -26.23 -15.49 11.89
N VAL A 178 -24.98 -15.94 11.73
CA VAL A 178 -24.17 -16.54 12.81
C VAL A 178 -22.99 -15.67 13.25
N GLY A 179 -22.74 -14.55 12.57
CA GLY A 179 -21.69 -13.58 12.89
C GLY A 179 -20.27 -14.11 12.66
N ARG A 180 -20.05 -14.91 11.61
CA ARG A 180 -18.75 -15.56 11.32
C ARG A 180 -18.37 -15.46 9.86
N PRO A 181 -17.07 -15.49 9.52
CA PRO A 181 -16.64 -15.61 8.13
C PRO A 181 -17.20 -16.86 7.47
N ALA A 182 -17.64 -16.72 6.23
CA ALA A 182 -18.20 -17.80 5.45
C ALA A 182 -17.09 -18.50 4.66
N ALA A 183 -16.48 -19.51 5.27
CA ALA A 183 -15.39 -20.28 4.66
C ALA A 183 -15.89 -21.26 3.58
N GLY A 184 -15.06 -21.51 2.58
CA GLY A 184 -15.31 -22.49 1.51
C GLY A 184 -16.43 -22.13 0.54
N VAL A 185 -16.91 -20.88 0.52
CA VAL A 185 -17.92 -20.40 -0.43
C VAL A 185 -17.27 -20.34 -1.81
N PRO A 186 -17.76 -21.09 -2.82
CA PRO A 186 -17.24 -21.00 -4.18
C PRO A 186 -17.55 -19.63 -4.79
N VAL A 187 -16.54 -19.01 -5.39
CA VAL A 187 -16.62 -17.69 -6.03
C VAL A 187 -16.08 -17.79 -7.45
N ARG A 188 -16.87 -17.37 -8.43
CA ARG A 188 -16.42 -17.24 -9.82
C ARG A 188 -16.23 -15.78 -10.16
N LEU A 189 -15.07 -15.45 -10.75
CA LEU A 189 -14.77 -14.12 -11.26
C LEU A 189 -14.88 -14.12 -12.79
N SER A 190 -15.62 -13.16 -13.33
CA SER A 190 -15.73 -12.92 -14.77
C SER A 190 -15.52 -11.44 -15.09
N ALA A 191 -15.07 -11.13 -16.30
CA ALA A 191 -14.89 -9.77 -16.81
C ALA A 191 -15.55 -9.61 -18.19
N ARG A 192 -15.99 -8.39 -18.51
CA ARG A 192 -16.44 -8.02 -19.85
C ARG A 192 -15.79 -6.70 -20.30
N ALA A 193 -15.42 -6.64 -21.57
CA ALA A 193 -14.84 -5.47 -22.19
C ALA A 193 -15.92 -4.48 -22.68
N GLY A 194 -15.58 -3.19 -22.74
CA GLY A 194 -16.40 -2.16 -23.38
C GLY A 194 -17.59 -1.63 -22.55
N PRO A 195 -18.03 -0.39 -22.79
CA PRO A 195 -19.07 0.27 -22.00
C PRO A 195 -20.51 -0.19 -22.29
N GLY A 196 -20.72 -1.10 -23.25
CA GLY A 196 -22.04 -1.64 -23.63
C GLY A 196 -22.37 -2.98 -22.97
N ASP A 197 -23.65 -3.34 -22.94
CA ASP A 197 -24.12 -4.56 -22.27
C ASP A 197 -23.99 -5.85 -23.10
N ASP A 198 -23.62 -5.75 -24.38
CA ASP A 198 -23.66 -6.87 -25.34
C ASP A 198 -22.37 -7.70 -25.43
N ALA A 199 -21.28 -7.25 -24.80
CA ALA A 199 -20.02 -8.01 -24.80
C ALA A 199 -20.14 -9.28 -23.92
N PRO A 200 -19.66 -10.45 -24.39
CA PRO A 200 -19.76 -11.68 -23.63
C PRO A 200 -18.89 -11.64 -22.35
N TRP A 201 -19.39 -12.26 -21.29
CA TRP A 201 -18.62 -12.48 -20.07
C TRP A 201 -17.51 -13.49 -20.31
N THR A 202 -16.28 -13.11 -19.98
CA THR A 202 -15.11 -13.99 -19.97
C THR A 202 -14.84 -14.44 -18.54
N VAL A 203 -14.86 -15.75 -18.29
CA VAL A 203 -14.54 -16.31 -16.97
C VAL A 203 -13.04 -16.24 -16.74
N LEU A 204 -12.64 -15.62 -15.64
CA LEU A 204 -11.24 -15.50 -15.23
C LEU A 204 -10.80 -16.62 -14.29
N GLY A 205 -11.75 -17.22 -13.57
CA GLY A 205 -11.47 -18.40 -12.75
C GLY A 205 -12.58 -18.73 -11.74
N ASP A 206 -12.45 -19.90 -11.14
CA ASP A 206 -13.24 -20.40 -10.02
C ASP A 206 -12.35 -20.48 -8.77
N PHE A 207 -12.83 -19.96 -7.66
CA PHE A 207 -12.12 -19.80 -6.39
C PHE A 207 -13.01 -20.24 -5.24
N ALA A 208 -12.47 -20.24 -4.02
CA ALA A 208 -13.25 -20.45 -2.81
C ALA A 208 -12.70 -19.57 -1.68
N THR A 209 -13.58 -19.13 -0.79
CA THR A 209 -13.17 -18.35 0.38
C THR A 209 -12.35 -19.17 1.37
N ASP A 210 -11.32 -18.56 1.96
CA ASP A 210 -10.50 -19.16 3.00
C ASP A 210 -11.21 -19.23 4.36
N THR A 211 -10.48 -19.62 5.42
CA THR A 211 -11.03 -19.71 6.79
C THR A 211 -11.42 -18.36 7.40
N ASP A 212 -10.90 -17.25 6.86
CA ASP A 212 -11.31 -15.88 7.21
C ASP A 212 -12.38 -15.36 6.22
N GLY A 213 -12.97 -16.23 5.40
CA GLY A 213 -14.00 -15.88 4.44
C GLY A 213 -13.52 -15.08 3.24
N ARG A 214 -12.21 -14.99 2.98
CA ARG A 214 -11.62 -14.12 1.96
C ARG A 214 -11.18 -14.84 0.70
N CYS A 215 -11.17 -14.11 -0.41
CA CYS A 215 -10.38 -14.45 -1.59
C CYS A 215 -9.42 -13.27 -1.85
N ALA A 216 -8.17 -13.40 -1.38
CA ALA A 216 -7.16 -12.35 -1.53
C ALA A 216 -6.41 -12.43 -2.87
N ASP A 217 -6.29 -13.63 -3.46
CA ASP A 217 -5.45 -13.90 -4.64
C ASP A 217 -6.27 -14.08 -5.93
N LEU A 218 -7.29 -13.25 -6.14
CA LEU A 218 -7.99 -13.22 -7.43
C LEU A 218 -7.07 -12.65 -8.52
N PRO A 219 -7.13 -13.15 -9.76
CA PRO A 219 -6.32 -12.64 -10.85
C PRO A 219 -6.67 -11.17 -11.16
N PRO A 220 -5.70 -10.36 -11.62
CA PRO A 220 -6.00 -9.01 -12.10
C PRO A 220 -6.98 -9.07 -13.26
N LEU A 221 -7.81 -8.03 -13.39
CA LEU A 221 -8.77 -7.94 -14.49
C LEU A 221 -8.03 -7.62 -15.80
N PRO A 222 -8.40 -8.24 -16.93
CA PRO A 222 -7.80 -7.94 -18.23
C PRO A 222 -7.88 -6.45 -18.57
N GLU A 223 -6.92 -5.93 -19.32
CA GLU A 223 -6.94 -4.54 -19.78
C GLU A 223 -8.19 -4.29 -20.65
N GLY A 224 -8.79 -3.10 -20.54
CA GLY A 224 -10.03 -2.77 -21.23
C GLY A 224 -11.30 -3.38 -20.61
N THR A 225 -11.19 -4.05 -19.45
CA THR A 225 -12.35 -4.46 -18.65
C THR A 225 -13.15 -3.23 -18.24
N ALA A 226 -14.43 -3.20 -18.62
CA ALA A 226 -15.37 -2.15 -18.22
C ALA A 226 -16.24 -2.60 -17.04
N HIS A 227 -16.52 -3.90 -16.94
CA HIS A 227 -17.26 -4.46 -15.83
C HIS A 227 -16.69 -5.81 -15.40
N ALA A 228 -16.75 -6.07 -14.10
CA ALA A 228 -16.44 -7.35 -13.50
C ALA A 228 -17.68 -7.94 -12.82
N ARG A 229 -17.69 -9.26 -12.65
CA ARG A 229 -18.75 -10.00 -12.00
C ARG A 229 -18.17 -11.01 -11.01
N LEU A 230 -18.65 -10.96 -9.77
CA LEU A 230 -18.42 -11.99 -8.76
C LEU A 230 -19.70 -12.81 -8.59
N GLU A 231 -19.63 -14.12 -8.81
CA GLU A 231 -20.72 -15.06 -8.60
C GLU A 231 -20.39 -15.95 -7.38
N PHE A 232 -21.14 -15.76 -6.29
CA PHE A 232 -20.98 -16.49 -5.03
C PHE A 232 -21.99 -17.63 -4.98
N ARG A 233 -21.54 -18.88 -4.90
CA ARG A 233 -22.41 -20.05 -4.70
C ARG A 233 -22.67 -20.26 -3.21
N THR A 234 -23.69 -19.60 -2.70
CA THR A 234 -24.04 -19.58 -1.28
C THR A 234 -24.86 -20.80 -0.83
N GLY A 235 -25.44 -21.55 -1.77
CA GLY A 235 -26.21 -22.78 -1.53
C GLY A 235 -25.53 -23.80 -0.61
N PRO A 236 -24.29 -24.23 -0.88
CA PRO A 236 -23.57 -25.22 -0.08
C PRO A 236 -23.15 -24.77 1.32
N HIS A 237 -23.17 -23.46 1.61
CA HIS A 237 -22.59 -22.91 2.84
C HIS A 237 -23.56 -22.90 4.04
N ARG A 238 -24.87 -23.10 3.83
CA ARG A 238 -25.81 -23.14 4.95
C ARG A 238 -25.85 -24.52 5.60
N GLU A 239 -25.54 -24.56 6.89
CA GLU A 239 -25.86 -25.70 7.76
C GLU A 239 -27.34 -25.65 8.18
N GLY A 240 -28.03 -26.78 8.02
CA GLY A 240 -29.41 -26.96 8.52
C GLY A 240 -30.50 -27.12 7.46
N GLY A 241 -30.45 -28.22 6.70
CA GLY A 241 -31.58 -28.97 6.13
C GLY A 241 -32.51 -28.31 5.09
N GLY A 242 -32.79 -27.01 5.18
CA GLY A 242 -33.46 -26.21 4.18
C GLY A 242 -32.41 -25.43 3.40
N GLY A 243 -32.28 -25.69 2.09
CA GLY A 243 -31.29 -25.05 1.24
C GLY A 243 -31.28 -23.52 1.35
N ALA A 244 -30.17 -22.89 0.97
CA ALA A 244 -30.05 -21.43 1.07
C ALA A 244 -31.12 -20.71 0.23
N PHE A 245 -31.79 -19.73 0.86
CA PHE A 245 -32.79 -18.90 0.20
C PHE A 245 -32.19 -18.17 -1.02
N PHE A 246 -30.93 -17.76 -0.92
CA PHE A 246 -30.11 -17.37 -2.06
C PHE A 246 -29.15 -18.52 -2.36
N PRO A 247 -29.42 -19.35 -3.39
CA PRO A 247 -28.49 -20.42 -3.78
C PRO A 247 -27.24 -19.86 -4.50
N GLU A 248 -27.39 -18.69 -5.13
CA GLU A 248 -26.33 -17.95 -5.80
C GLU A 248 -26.57 -16.43 -5.67
N VAL A 249 -25.49 -15.66 -5.54
CA VAL A 249 -25.50 -14.20 -5.58
C VAL A 249 -24.52 -13.73 -6.64
N ALA A 250 -24.97 -12.96 -7.62
CA ALA A 250 -24.12 -12.38 -8.66
C ALA A 250 -24.03 -10.86 -8.47
N VAL A 251 -22.82 -10.34 -8.35
CA VAL A 251 -22.54 -8.90 -8.21
C VAL A 251 -21.78 -8.43 -9.44
N VAL A 252 -22.41 -7.54 -10.22
CA VAL A 252 -21.78 -6.88 -11.37
C VAL A 252 -21.41 -5.45 -10.98
N PHE A 253 -20.20 -5.01 -11.28
CA PHE A 253 -19.73 -3.66 -10.98
C PHE A 253 -18.86 -3.09 -12.11
N ALA A 254 -18.89 -1.76 -12.24
CA ALA A 254 -18.05 -1.03 -13.18
C ALA A 254 -16.61 -0.95 -12.68
N VAL A 255 -15.66 -1.07 -13.61
CA VAL A 255 -14.23 -1.16 -13.33
C VAL A 255 -13.55 0.11 -13.82
N VAL A 256 -12.72 0.68 -12.96
CA VAL A 256 -11.83 1.80 -13.29
C VAL A 256 -10.41 1.24 -13.39
N PRO A 257 -9.72 1.44 -14.53
CA PRO A 257 -8.34 1.02 -14.72
C PRO A 257 -7.41 1.42 -13.55
N GLY A 258 -6.56 0.50 -13.12
CA GLY A 258 -5.56 0.71 -12.07
C GLY A 258 -6.09 0.80 -10.63
N GLU A 259 -7.42 0.76 -10.40
CA GLU A 259 -7.98 0.78 -9.05
C GLU A 259 -8.07 -0.63 -8.43
N HIS A 260 -8.07 -0.67 -7.09
CA HIS A 260 -8.43 -1.86 -6.32
C HIS A 260 -9.92 -1.83 -5.93
N PHE A 261 -10.61 -2.95 -6.15
CA PHE A 261 -12.01 -3.14 -5.83
C PHE A 261 -12.17 -4.21 -4.75
N HIS A 262 -12.33 -3.79 -3.49
CA HIS A 262 -12.78 -4.71 -2.44
C HIS A 262 -14.31 -4.79 -2.45
N VAL A 263 -14.88 -5.94 -2.80
CA VAL A 263 -16.33 -6.12 -2.94
C VAL A 263 -16.81 -7.27 -2.02
N PRO A 264 -17.05 -7.00 -0.72
CA PRO A 264 -17.51 -8.01 0.23
C PRO A 264 -19.01 -8.32 0.11
N LEU A 265 -19.38 -9.55 0.49
CA LEU A 265 -20.76 -10.02 0.62
C LEU A 265 -21.09 -10.26 2.09
N LEU A 266 -22.06 -9.52 2.62
CA LEU A 266 -22.65 -9.78 3.94
C LEU A 266 -23.92 -10.61 3.71
N LEU A 267 -23.87 -11.89 4.07
CA LEU A 267 -24.91 -12.86 3.81
C LEU A 267 -25.73 -13.11 5.09
N GLY A 268 -27.02 -12.82 5.06
CA GLY A 268 -27.98 -13.25 6.07
C GLY A 268 -28.90 -14.37 5.54
N PRO A 269 -29.75 -14.96 6.39
CA PRO A 269 -30.64 -16.05 5.97
C PRO A 269 -31.64 -15.68 4.87
N PHE A 270 -32.13 -14.43 4.88
CA PHE A 270 -33.18 -13.94 3.97
C PHE A 270 -32.88 -12.54 3.40
N GLY A 271 -31.67 -12.04 3.62
CA GLY A 271 -31.18 -10.82 2.98
C GLY A 271 -29.67 -10.88 2.83
N TYR A 272 -29.12 -10.13 1.88
CA TYR A 272 -27.69 -9.91 1.75
C TYR A 272 -27.43 -8.43 1.42
N SER A 273 -26.21 -7.97 1.71
CA SER A 273 -25.74 -6.66 1.27
C SER A 273 -24.34 -6.74 0.71
N VAL A 274 -24.06 -5.85 -0.23
CA VAL A 274 -22.78 -5.72 -0.91
C VAL A 274 -22.45 -4.23 -0.97
N TYR A 275 -21.18 -3.91 -0.82
CA TYR A 275 -20.70 -2.53 -0.90
C TYR A 275 -19.29 -2.49 -1.49
N ARG A 276 -18.82 -1.29 -1.86
CA ARG A 276 -17.42 -1.06 -2.24
C ARG A 276 -16.61 -0.73 -0.99
N GLY A 277 -15.71 -1.62 -0.59
CA GLY A 277 -14.71 -1.36 0.44
C GLY A 277 -13.52 -0.55 -0.09
N SER A 278 -12.74 0.01 0.85
CA SER A 278 -11.49 0.76 0.61
C SER A 278 -10.27 -0.13 0.76
#